data_AF-A0A8S3HLE4-F1
#
_entry.id   AF-A0A8S3HLE4-F1
#
_cell.length_a   1.000
_cell.length_b   1.000
_cell.length_c   1.000
_cell.angle_alpha   90.00
_cell.angle_beta   90.00
_cell.angle_gamma   90.00
#
_symmetry.space_group_name_H-M   'P 1'
#
loop_
_entity.id
_entity.type
_entity.pdbx_description
1 polymer ?
#
loop_
_entity_poly.entity_id
_entity_poly.type
_entity_poly.pdbx_seq_one_letter_code
_entity_poly.pdbx_strand_id
1 'polypeptide(L)'
;MHTENSVVFNESVECYSSFCMKHIVFVPRQNHYSSFVIIRGSIPLFWHQPGFQVGTHRITVLRSEALSFKAFFEHFKYLYRHYGRVLIINLVDKREDEKRIGEEYHNLFELLVKTYQSKQKKEKPLLGYLSEKDFIWFGYHEQARE
;
A
#
# COMPACT_ATOMS: atom_id res chain seq x y z
N MET A 1 -21.29 15.06 -25.97
CA MET A 1 -21.18 13.65 -25.55
C MET A 1 -20.17 13.59 -24.41
N HIS A 2 -20.66 13.75 -23.19
CA HIS A 2 -19.87 13.58 -21.98
C HIS A 2 -19.79 12.08 -21.69
N THR A 3 -18.59 11.51 -21.77
CA THR A 3 -18.34 10.17 -21.23
C THR A 3 -18.26 10.30 -19.72
N GLU A 4 -19.39 10.08 -19.05
CA GLU A 4 -19.42 9.76 -17.64
C GLU A 4 -18.56 8.51 -17.44
N ASN A 5 -17.43 8.66 -16.75
CA ASN A 5 -16.70 7.56 -16.15
C ASN A 5 -17.55 7.02 -14.99
N SER A 6 -18.65 6.35 -15.32
CA SER A 6 -19.45 5.57 -14.38
C SER A 6 -18.65 4.31 -14.06
N VAL A 7 -17.90 4.37 -12.96
CA VAL A 7 -17.21 3.22 -12.38
C VAL A 7 -18.28 2.28 -11.84
N VAL A 8 -18.51 1.18 -12.54
CA VAL A 8 -19.41 0.10 -12.12
C VAL A 8 -18.74 -0.65 -10.96
N PHE A 9 -19.36 -0.61 -9.79
CA PHE A 9 -18.91 -1.31 -8.59
C PHE A 9 -19.28 -2.79 -8.69
N ASN A 10 -18.30 -3.68 -8.74
CA ASN A 10 -18.54 -5.12 -8.62
C ASN A 10 -17.89 -5.67 -7.33
N GLU A 11 -18.66 -6.42 -6.55
CA GLU A 11 -18.40 -6.83 -5.16
C GLU A 11 -17.38 -7.96 -4.99
N SER A 12 -16.38 -8.08 -5.87
CA SER A 12 -15.47 -9.22 -5.87
C SER A 12 -14.02 -8.83 -6.08
N VAL A 13 -13.30 -8.67 -4.96
CA VAL A 13 -11.86 -8.99 -4.81
C VAL A 13 -10.85 -8.21 -5.66
N GLU A 14 -11.22 -7.08 -6.26
CA GLU A 14 -10.23 -6.22 -6.92
C GLU A 14 -10.18 -4.85 -6.23
N CYS A 15 -9.17 -4.69 -5.37
CA CYS A 15 -8.69 -3.39 -4.95
C CYS A 15 -8.15 -2.69 -6.22
N TYR A 16 -9.02 -1.95 -6.92
CA TYR A 16 -8.68 -1.19 -8.11
C TYR A 16 -7.77 -0.02 -7.74
N SER A 17 -6.48 -0.32 -7.57
CA SER A 17 -5.38 0.32 -8.30
C SER A 17 -4.06 -0.44 -8.04
N SER A 18 -4.05 -1.72 -8.42
CA SER A 18 -2.83 -2.51 -8.46
C SER A 18 -2.06 -2.25 -9.76
N PHE A 19 -1.50 -1.05 -9.97
CA PHE A 19 -0.51 -0.84 -11.03
C PHE A 19 0.86 -1.37 -10.58
N CYS A 20 0.98 -2.70 -10.47
CA CYS A 20 2.23 -3.39 -10.12
C CYS A 20 3.22 -3.34 -11.30
N MET A 21 3.91 -2.21 -11.48
CA MET A 21 5.08 -2.17 -12.36
C MET A 21 6.23 -2.84 -11.63
N LYS A 22 6.64 -4.02 -12.12
CA LYS A 22 7.81 -4.76 -11.64
C LYS A 22 9.02 -4.31 -12.44
N HIS A 23 9.99 -3.69 -11.81
CA HIS A 23 11.32 -3.56 -12.41
C HIS A 23 12.20 -4.70 -11.93
N ILE A 24 12.75 -5.48 -12.86
CA ILE A 24 13.75 -6.51 -12.59
C ILE A 24 15.03 -6.07 -13.29
N VAL A 25 16.06 -5.68 -12.53
CA VAL A 25 17.35 -5.26 -13.09
C VAL A 25 18.31 -6.44 -13.08
N PHE A 26 18.74 -6.91 -14.25
CA PHE A 26 19.77 -7.95 -14.39
C PHE A 26 21.14 -7.31 -14.61
N VAL A 27 22.09 -7.52 -13.68
CA VAL A 27 23.48 -7.03 -13.83
C VAL A 27 24.44 -8.20 -13.96
N PRO A 28 24.89 -8.55 -15.18
CA PRO A 28 25.93 -9.57 -15.35
C PRO A 28 27.30 -8.98 -15.01
N ARG A 29 28.03 -9.61 -14.09
CA ARG A 29 29.44 -9.30 -13.83
C ARG A 29 30.22 -10.59 -13.63
N GLN A 30 31.15 -10.90 -14.56
CA GLN A 30 32.11 -12.01 -14.43
C GLN A 30 31.48 -13.29 -13.83
N ASN A 31 30.48 -13.87 -14.51
CA ASN A 31 29.69 -15.05 -14.08
C ASN A 31 28.68 -14.86 -12.92
N HIS A 32 28.44 -13.65 -12.43
CA HIS A 32 27.38 -13.39 -11.45
C HIS A 32 26.16 -12.76 -12.10
N TYR A 33 24.98 -13.22 -11.66
CA TYR A 33 23.68 -12.64 -12.00
C TYR A 33 23.08 -12.05 -10.72
N SER A 34 22.53 -10.84 -10.82
CA SER A 34 21.79 -10.20 -9.74
C SER A 34 20.49 -9.65 -10.27
N SER A 35 19.41 -9.77 -9.48
CA SER A 35 18.09 -9.24 -9.78
C SER A 35 17.56 -8.42 -8.62
N PHE A 36 16.97 -7.26 -8.90
CA PHE A 36 16.32 -6.41 -7.91
C PHE A 36 14.89 -6.10 -8.33
N VAL A 37 13.93 -6.18 -7.40
CA VAL A 37 12.49 -5.98 -7.65
C VAL A 37 11.96 -4.78 -6.89
N ILE A 38 11.35 -3.84 -7.61
CA ILE A 38 10.52 -2.76 -7.03
C ILE A 38 9.07 -3.00 -7.43
N ILE A 39 8.16 -2.81 -6.47
CA ILE A 39 6.71 -2.83 -6.69
C ILE A 39 6.18 -1.42 -6.39
N ARG A 40 5.45 -0.84 -7.35
CA ARG A 40 4.62 0.36 -7.15
C ARG A 40 3.15 -0.01 -7.28
N GLY A 41 2.26 0.78 -6.69
CA GLY A 41 0.82 0.57 -6.72
C GLY A 41 0.10 1.69 -5.98
N SER A 42 -1.23 1.71 -6.01
CA SER A 42 -1.97 2.62 -5.13
C SER A 42 -1.90 2.19 -3.68
N ILE A 43 -2.32 3.10 -2.81
CA ILE A 43 -2.62 2.78 -1.43
C ILE A 43 -3.78 1.78 -1.40
N PRO A 44 -3.62 0.60 -0.77
CA PRO A 44 -4.61 -0.47 -0.75
C PRO A 44 -5.74 -0.19 0.26
N LEU A 45 -6.39 0.96 0.09
CA LEU A 45 -7.51 1.46 0.88
C LEU A 45 -8.68 1.77 -0.07
N PHE A 46 -9.91 1.69 0.43
CA PHE A 46 -11.05 2.24 -0.28
C PHE A 46 -11.07 3.75 -0.06
N TRP A 47 -10.71 4.54 -1.06
CA TRP A 47 -10.74 6.00 -0.97
C TRP A 47 -11.13 6.60 -2.33
N HIS A 48 -11.59 7.85 -2.31
CA HIS A 48 -11.96 8.58 -3.50
C HIS A 48 -11.46 10.03 -3.41
N GLN A 49 -10.89 10.49 -4.51
CA GLN A 49 -10.57 11.89 -4.76
C GLN A 49 -11.54 12.43 -5.82
N PRO A 50 -12.38 13.42 -5.50
CA PRO A 50 -13.21 14.07 -6.50
C PRO A 50 -12.32 14.66 -7.60
N GLY A 51 -12.78 14.60 -8.86
CA GLY A 51 -12.03 15.04 -10.03
C GLY A 51 -11.52 16.48 -9.95
N PHE A 52 -10.68 16.87 -10.91
CA PHE A 52 -9.94 18.13 -10.98
C PHE A 52 -10.84 19.38 -11.10
N GLN A 53 -11.63 19.68 -10.06
CA GLN A 53 -12.29 20.97 -9.89
C GLN A 53 -11.45 21.80 -8.92
N VAL A 54 -11.02 22.96 -9.42
CA VAL A 54 -10.21 23.94 -8.69
C VAL A 54 -10.91 24.29 -7.38
N GLY A 55 -10.33 23.89 -6.25
CA GLY A 55 -10.70 24.40 -4.92
C GLY A 55 -11.02 23.38 -3.83
N THR A 56 -11.26 22.10 -4.12
CA THR A 56 -11.47 21.08 -3.07
C THR A 56 -10.98 19.69 -3.48
N HIS A 57 -9.69 19.41 -3.27
CA HIS A 57 -9.11 18.06 -3.40
C HIS A 57 -9.36 17.21 -2.13
N ARG A 58 -10.60 17.23 -1.62
CA ARG A 58 -10.93 16.49 -0.40
C ARG A 58 -10.95 15.01 -0.66
N ILE A 59 -9.90 14.35 -0.21
CA ILE A 59 -9.87 12.90 -0.16
C ILE A 59 -10.87 12.41 0.88
N THR A 60 -11.71 11.47 0.46
CA THR A 60 -12.62 10.76 1.33
C THR A 60 -12.26 9.29 1.41
N VAL A 61 -12.01 8.80 2.62
CA VAL A 61 -11.87 7.37 2.89
C VAL A 61 -13.27 6.76 2.88
N LEU A 62 -13.44 5.76 2.03
CA LEU A 62 -14.68 5.05 1.81
C LEU A 62 -14.67 3.75 2.64
N ARG A 63 -15.83 3.34 3.16
CA ARG A 63 -16.05 2.09 3.93
C ARG A 63 -15.55 2.12 5.38
N SER A 64 -16.06 1.16 6.15
CA SER A 64 -15.65 0.90 7.53
C SER A 64 -14.26 0.24 7.58
N GLU A 65 -13.54 0.50 8.66
CA GLU A 65 -12.20 -0.04 8.93
C GLU A 65 -12.13 -1.57 8.73
N ALA A 66 -13.14 -2.31 9.18
CA ALA A 66 -13.18 -3.78 9.06
C ALA A 66 -13.18 -4.28 7.60
N LEU A 67 -13.90 -3.61 6.70
CA LEU A 67 -13.95 -3.98 5.28
C LEU A 67 -12.64 -3.61 4.58
N SER A 68 -12.12 -2.41 4.87
CA SER A 68 -10.81 -1.94 4.40
C SER A 68 -9.71 -2.90 4.84
N PHE A 69 -9.71 -3.33 6.10
CA PHE A 69 -8.74 -4.27 6.64
C PHE A 69 -8.80 -5.65 5.97
N LYS A 70 -10.00 -6.16 5.66
CA LYS A 70 -10.14 -7.45 4.96
C LYS A 70 -9.47 -7.42 3.59
N ALA A 71 -9.71 -6.37 2.80
CA ALA A 71 -9.10 -6.20 1.48
C ALA A 71 -7.58 -5.99 1.60
N PHE A 72 -7.16 -5.16 2.55
CA PHE A 72 -5.76 -4.89 2.87
C PHE A 72 -5.00 -6.18 3.24
N PHE A 73 -5.61 -7.01 4.09
CA PHE A 73 -5.04 -8.27 4.53
C PHE A 73 -4.79 -9.23 3.36
N GLU A 74 -5.78 -9.43 2.48
CA GLU A 74 -5.60 -10.30 1.31
C GLU A 74 -4.58 -9.75 0.31
N HIS A 75 -4.52 -8.43 0.14
CA HIS A 75 -3.50 -7.77 -0.68
C HIS A 75 -2.08 -8.05 -0.16
N PHE A 76 -1.82 -7.81 1.13
CA PHE A 76 -0.50 -8.05 1.72
C PHE A 76 -0.16 -9.54 1.79
N LYS A 77 -1.13 -10.41 2.07
CA LYS A 77 -0.95 -11.86 2.00
C LYS A 77 -0.52 -12.31 0.61
N TYR A 78 -1.09 -11.73 -0.45
CA TYR A 78 -0.61 -11.96 -1.82
C TYR A 78 0.84 -11.49 -1.98
N LEU A 79 1.19 -10.28 -1.55
CA LEU A 79 2.56 -9.75 -1.68
C LEU A 79 3.59 -10.61 -0.94
N TYR A 80 3.34 -10.93 0.34
CA TYR A 80 4.23 -11.76 1.14
C TYR A 80 4.41 -13.16 0.57
N ARG A 81 3.36 -13.74 -0.02
CA ARG A 81 3.43 -15.07 -0.65
C ARG A 81 4.34 -15.09 -1.89
N HIS A 82 4.36 -14.02 -2.69
CA HIS A 82 5.10 -14.00 -3.95
C HIS A 82 6.49 -13.35 -3.85
N TYR A 83 6.68 -12.41 -2.92
CA TYR A 83 7.91 -11.63 -2.82
C TYR A 83 8.66 -11.78 -1.49
N GLY A 84 8.11 -12.51 -0.52
CA GLY A 84 8.71 -12.62 0.82
C GLY A 84 8.56 -11.32 1.59
N ARG A 85 9.59 -10.87 2.33
CA ARG A 85 9.54 -9.63 3.11
C ARG A 85 9.36 -8.42 2.20
N VAL A 86 8.38 -7.57 2.52
CA VAL A 86 8.06 -6.35 1.77
C VAL A 86 8.37 -5.14 2.64
N LEU A 87 9.14 -4.20 2.10
CA LEU A 87 9.36 -2.88 2.69
C LEU A 87 8.40 -1.89 2.03
N ILE A 88 7.56 -1.24 2.81
CA ILE A 88 6.62 -0.23 2.35
C ILE A 88 7.28 1.14 2.46
N ILE A 89 7.33 1.85 1.33
CA ILE A 89 7.79 3.23 1.27
C ILE A 89 6.59 4.09 0.88
N ASN A 90 6.05 4.82 1.86
CA ASN A 90 4.95 5.74 1.66
C ASN A 90 5.51 7.16 1.42
N LEU A 91 5.16 7.75 0.27
CA LEU A 91 5.59 9.09 -0.15
C LEU A 91 4.45 10.12 -0.13
N VAL A 92 3.27 9.75 0.40
CA VAL A 92 2.12 10.66 0.55
C VAL A 92 2.54 11.90 1.32
N ASP A 93 2.17 13.08 0.81
CA ASP A 93 2.51 14.32 1.50
C ASP A 93 1.86 14.35 2.88
N LYS A 94 2.62 14.78 3.88
CA LYS A 94 2.14 14.93 5.26
C LYS A 94 1.33 16.22 5.45
N ARG A 95 1.00 16.91 4.36
CA ARG A 95 0.24 18.16 4.33
C ARG A 95 -1.17 17.91 3.82
N GLU A 96 -2.07 18.80 4.23
CA GLU A 96 -3.42 18.93 3.66
C GLU A 96 -4.26 17.62 3.70
N ASP A 97 -5.09 17.41 2.68
CA ASP A 97 -6.07 16.32 2.60
C ASP A 97 -5.41 14.95 2.32
N GLU A 98 -4.18 14.93 1.80
CA GLU A 98 -3.42 13.70 1.51
C GLU A 98 -2.93 12.98 2.76
N LYS A 99 -2.57 13.76 3.81
CA LYS A 99 -2.13 13.24 5.10
C LYS A 99 -3.07 12.18 5.66
N ARG A 100 -4.39 12.40 5.51
CA ARG A 100 -5.42 11.47 6.02
C ARG A 100 -5.33 10.09 5.38
N ILE A 101 -5.04 9.98 4.07
CA ILE A 101 -4.85 8.65 3.46
C ILE A 101 -3.59 8.00 4.00
N GLY A 102 -2.51 8.78 4.15
CA GLY A 102 -1.24 8.28 4.68
C GLY A 102 -1.38 7.71 6.09
N GLU A 103 -2.16 8.40 6.95
CA GLU A 103 -2.47 7.94 8.31
C GLU A 103 -3.30 6.66 8.30
N GLU A 104 -4.38 6.59 7.51
CA GLU A 104 -5.19 5.37 7.41
C GLU A 104 -4.40 4.18 6.86
N TYR A 105 -3.51 4.43 5.88
CA TYR A 105 -2.64 3.39 5.37
C TYR A 105 -1.71 2.84 6.46
N HIS A 106 -1.13 3.73 7.26
CA HIS A 106 -0.28 3.36 8.38
C HIS A 106 -1.06 2.58 9.44
N ASN A 107 -2.25 3.04 9.82
CA ASN A 107 -3.12 2.39 10.80
C ASN A 107 -3.50 0.96 10.39
N LEU A 108 -3.88 0.76 9.11
CA LEU A 108 -4.17 -0.57 8.58
C LEU A 108 -2.94 -1.48 8.60
N PHE A 109 -1.75 -0.94 8.34
CA PHE A 109 -0.51 -1.70 8.43
C PHE A 109 -0.19 -2.10 9.88
N GLU A 110 -0.33 -1.21 10.85
CA GLU A 110 -0.17 -1.56 12.26
C GLU A 110 -1.16 -2.65 12.70
N LEU A 111 -2.43 -2.53 12.28
CA LEU A 111 -3.45 -3.52 12.56
C LEU A 111 -3.10 -4.89 11.96
N LEU A 112 -2.49 -4.91 10.78
CA LEU A 112 -1.98 -6.12 10.13
C LEU A 112 -0.89 -6.76 11.01
N VAL A 113 0.11 -5.99 11.44
CA VAL A 113 1.21 -6.45 12.28
C VAL A 113 0.67 -7.04 13.60
N LYS A 114 -0.21 -6.31 14.29
CA LYS A 114 -0.87 -6.74 15.54
C LYS A 114 -1.67 -8.04 15.35
N THR A 115 -2.43 -8.14 14.26
CA THR A 115 -3.21 -9.35 13.90
C THR A 115 -2.31 -10.55 13.63
N TYR A 116 -1.16 -10.36 12.98
CA TYR A 116 -0.20 -11.44 12.72
C TYR A 116 0.51 -11.88 14.00
N GLN A 117 1.01 -10.94 14.81
CA GLN A 117 1.72 -11.24 16.05
C GLN A 117 0.83 -11.97 17.07
N SER A 118 -0.45 -11.61 17.16
CA SER A 118 -1.42 -12.33 18.00
C SER A 118 -1.67 -13.77 17.53
N LYS A 119 -1.68 -14.04 16.22
CA LYS A 119 -1.81 -15.40 15.65
C LYS A 119 -0.55 -16.25 15.82
N GLN A 120 0.65 -15.66 15.81
CA GLN A 120 1.91 -16.39 15.98
C GLN A 120 2.08 -17.09 17.33
N LYS A 121 1.35 -16.68 18.37
CA LYS A 121 1.35 -17.39 19.66
C LYS A 121 0.73 -18.79 19.60
N LYS A 122 0.14 -19.22 18.47
CA LYS A 122 -0.57 -20.50 18.34
C LYS A 122 0.03 -21.50 17.32
N GLU A 123 0.87 -21.09 16.38
CA GLU A 123 1.46 -21.99 15.36
C GLU A 123 2.78 -21.43 14.77
N LYS A 124 3.68 -22.33 14.28
CA LYS A 124 5.03 -22.00 13.77
C LYS A 124 5.00 -20.88 12.70
N PRO A 125 6.00 -19.97 12.66
CA PRO A 125 5.87 -18.71 11.95
C PRO A 125 6.09 -18.86 10.45
N LEU A 126 5.04 -18.70 9.64
CA LEU A 126 5.19 -18.53 8.18
C LEU A 126 5.71 -17.13 7.78
N LEU A 127 5.59 -16.12 8.66
CA LEU A 127 6.03 -14.74 8.44
C LEU A 127 6.79 -14.20 9.66
N GLY A 128 8.01 -14.69 9.89
CA GLY A 128 8.91 -14.12 10.92
C GLY A 128 9.44 -12.70 10.60
N TYR A 129 9.04 -12.15 9.45
CA TYR A 129 9.64 -10.96 8.85
C TYR A 129 8.75 -9.71 8.90
N LEU A 130 7.55 -9.79 9.49
CA LEU A 130 6.60 -8.68 9.54
C LEU A 130 6.86 -7.83 10.80
N SER A 131 7.38 -6.62 10.61
CA SER A 131 7.66 -5.66 11.67
C SER A 131 7.00 -4.31 11.38
N GLU A 132 6.66 -3.56 12.43
CA GLU A 132 6.24 -2.16 12.32
C GLU A 132 7.30 -1.31 11.59
N LYS A 133 8.57 -1.70 11.67
CA LYS A 133 9.70 -1.05 10.99
C LYS A 133 9.71 -1.22 9.47
N ASP A 134 8.87 -2.12 8.93
CA ASP A 134 8.76 -2.33 7.49
C ASP A 134 7.86 -1.28 6.81
N PHE A 135 7.34 -0.30 7.55
CA PHE A 135 6.63 0.85 7.00
C PHE A 135 7.42 2.13 7.21
N ILE A 136 7.89 2.72 6.12
CA ILE A 136 8.63 3.98 6.12
C ILE A 136 7.75 5.05 5.48
N TRP A 137 7.34 6.05 6.27
CA TRP A 137 6.67 7.24 5.74
C TRP A 137 7.67 8.38 5.55
N PHE A 138 8.06 8.60 4.31
CA PHE A 138 9.07 9.57 3.93
C PHE A 138 8.45 10.94 3.67
N GLY A 139 8.81 11.95 4.45
CA GLY A 139 8.39 13.34 4.24
C GLY A 139 9.35 14.05 3.29
N TYR A 140 9.13 13.97 1.98
CA TYR A 140 10.04 14.54 0.98
C TYR A 140 10.32 16.03 1.21
N HIS A 141 9.27 16.81 1.52
CA HIS A 141 9.39 18.25 1.75
C HIS A 141 10.05 18.64 3.08
N GLU A 142 10.11 17.73 4.05
CA GLU A 142 10.80 17.95 5.32
C GLU A 142 12.30 17.69 5.17
N GLN A 143 12.68 16.72 4.35
CA GLN A 143 14.07 16.26 4.20
C GLN A 143 14.84 16.93 3.08
N ALA A 144 14.18 17.50 2.07
CA ALA A 144 14.83 18.23 0.98
C ALA A 144 15.32 19.65 1.36
N ARG A 145 15.16 20.07 2.62
CA ARG A 145 15.59 21.37 3.14
C ARG A 145 16.87 21.32 3.99
N GLU A 146 17.44 20.13 4.18
CA GLU A 146 18.76 19.93 4.79
C GLU A 146 19.83 19.74 3.71
#